data_AF-A0A7C9D8N1-F1
#
_entry.id   AF-A0A7C9D8N1-F1
#
_cell.length_a   1.000
_cell.length_b   1.000
_cell.length_c   1.000
_cell.angle_alpha   90.00
_cell.angle_beta   90.00
_cell.angle_gamma   90.00
#
_symmetry.space_group_name_H-M   'P 1'
#
loop_
_entity.id
_entity.type
_entity.pdbx_description
1 polymer ?
#
loop_
_entity_poly.entity_id
_entity_poly.type
_entity_poly.pdbx_seq_one_letter_code
_entity_poly.pdbx_strand_id
1 'polypeptide(L)'
;CLVLLVCTLLVLCIAVSLAKEDPELRQCKHQCRHQSQFDSKQTGHCERECEKYVEEKEKYRREKEREREMGQIGEDDDNYKRRDPEREYSKCRERCQEEKQGRREQQLCESECEKRRQEERGHERG
;
A
#
# COMPACT_ATOMS: atom_id res chain seq x y z
N CYS A 1 9.00 49.94 -5.44
CA CYS A 1 9.98 48.83 -5.56
C CYS A 1 9.41 47.48 -5.14
N LEU A 2 8.83 47.35 -3.94
CA LEU A 2 8.34 46.07 -3.41
C LEU A 2 7.22 45.44 -4.26
N VAL A 3 6.27 46.25 -4.73
CA VAL A 3 5.20 45.81 -5.65
C VAL A 3 5.74 45.27 -6.97
N LEU A 4 6.73 45.94 -7.57
CA LEU A 4 7.36 45.50 -8.82
C LEU A 4 8.10 44.16 -8.64
N LEU A 5 8.81 43.99 -7.52
CA LEU A 5 9.47 42.74 -7.15
C LEU A 5 8.47 41.58 -7.01
N VAL A 6 7.35 41.82 -6.31
CA VAL A 6 6.28 40.82 -6.14
C VAL A 6 5.66 40.47 -7.50
N CYS A 7 5.38 41.45 -8.36
CA CYS A 7 4.86 41.20 -9.70
C CYS A 7 5.82 40.36 -10.55
N THR A 8 7.12 40.66 -10.53
CA THR A 8 8.12 39.85 -11.27
C THR A 8 8.20 38.41 -10.75
N LEU A 9 8.13 38.23 -9.44
CA LEU A 9 8.13 36.90 -8.81
C LEU A 9 6.88 36.10 -9.20
N LEU A 10 5.70 36.73 -9.18
CA LEU A 10 4.44 36.10 -9.59
C LEU A 10 4.47 35.66 -11.06
N VAL A 11 4.98 36.51 -11.96
CA VAL A 11 5.11 36.17 -13.38
C VAL A 11 6.08 35.00 -13.59
N LEU A 12 7.20 34.97 -12.86
CA LEU A 12 8.15 33.85 -12.89
C LEU A 12 7.53 32.55 -12.35
N CYS A 13 6.77 32.61 -11.26
CA CYS A 13 6.07 31.45 -10.71
C CYS A 13 5.06 30.87 -11.71
N ILE A 14 4.25 31.73 -12.35
CA ILE A 14 3.26 31.31 -13.35
C ILE A 14 3.95 30.67 -14.57
N ALA A 15 5.09 31.21 -15.02
CA ALA A 15 5.86 30.65 -16.13
C ALA A 15 6.45 29.27 -15.80
N VAL A 16 6.81 29.01 -14.54
CA VAL A 16 7.28 27.69 -14.09
C VAL A 16 6.11 26.70 -13.95
N SER A 17 4.92 27.18 -13.59
CA SER A 17 3.69 26.38 -13.46
C SER A 17 2.99 26.06 -14.79
N LEU A 18 3.33 26.76 -15.88
CA LEU A 18 2.86 26.45 -17.23
C LEU A 18 3.55 25.17 -17.73
N ALA A 19 2.98 24.04 -17.31
CA ALA A 19 3.05 22.71 -17.91
C ALA A 19 4.26 22.51 -18.82
N LYS A 20 5.42 22.33 -18.21
CA LYS A 20 6.63 21.89 -18.91
C LYS A 20 6.29 20.52 -19.50
N GLU A 21 6.15 20.46 -20.83
CA GLU A 21 6.00 19.20 -21.57
C GLU A 21 7.08 18.23 -21.07
N ASP A 22 6.69 16.98 -20.80
CA ASP A 22 7.58 15.98 -20.22
C ASP A 22 8.84 15.85 -21.09
N PRO A 23 10.06 15.99 -20.53
CA PRO A 23 11.29 15.94 -21.30
C PRO A 23 11.47 14.60 -22.04
N GLU A 24 10.96 13.50 -21.50
CA GLU A 24 10.97 12.18 -22.15
C GLU A 24 10.02 12.15 -23.34
N LEU A 25 8.81 12.73 -23.21
CA LEU A 25 7.85 12.84 -24.32
C LEU A 25 8.46 13.62 -25.50
N ARG A 26 9.07 14.76 -25.18
CA ARG A 26 9.72 15.61 -26.19
C ARG A 26 10.85 14.87 -26.90
N GLN A 27 11.66 14.12 -26.16
CA GLN A 27 12.74 13.32 -26.73
C GLN A 27 12.19 12.20 -27.62
N CYS A 28 11.14 11.50 -27.19
CA CYS A 28 10.51 10.42 -27.94
C CYS A 28 9.93 10.93 -29.27
N LYS A 29 9.15 12.02 -29.25
CA LYS A 29 8.63 12.65 -30.48
C LYS A 29 9.75 13.11 -31.42
N HIS A 30 10.82 13.68 -30.86
CA HIS A 30 11.97 14.09 -31.65
C HIS A 30 12.63 12.90 -32.37
N GLN A 31 12.74 11.75 -31.71
CA GLN A 31 13.24 10.52 -32.31
C GLN A 31 12.31 10.00 -33.41
N CYS A 32 10.98 9.96 -33.17
CA CYS A 32 10.00 9.59 -34.19
C CYS A 32 10.14 10.44 -35.47
N ARG A 33 10.36 11.75 -35.34
CA ARG A 33 10.51 12.67 -36.48
C ARG A 33 11.82 12.51 -37.24
N HIS A 34 12.90 12.14 -36.56
CA HIS A 34 14.22 11.96 -37.18
C HIS A 34 14.43 10.57 -37.77
N GLN A 35 13.55 9.62 -37.47
CA GLN A 35 13.67 8.25 -37.97
C GLN A 35 13.32 8.23 -39.46
N SER A 36 14.34 8.20 -40.32
CA SER A 36 14.25 8.40 -41.78
C SER A 36 13.42 7.37 -42.55
N GLN A 37 12.87 6.36 -41.87
CA GLN A 37 12.07 5.29 -42.46
C GLN A 37 10.57 5.46 -42.26
N PHE A 38 10.12 6.44 -41.47
CA PHE A 38 8.69 6.63 -41.23
C PHE A 38 8.05 7.55 -42.25
N ASP A 39 6.95 7.08 -42.83
CA ASP A 39 6.01 7.96 -43.53
C ASP A 39 5.26 8.87 -42.54
N SER A 40 4.49 9.83 -43.06
CA SER A 40 3.75 10.79 -42.22
C SER A 40 2.73 10.12 -41.28
N LYS A 41 2.12 8.99 -41.70
CA LYS A 41 1.17 8.25 -40.85
C LYS A 41 1.90 7.48 -39.76
N GLN A 42 3.03 6.86 -40.09
CA GLN A 42 3.88 6.14 -39.16
C GLN A 42 4.50 7.07 -38.12
N THR A 43 4.94 8.26 -38.53
CA THR A 43 5.43 9.31 -37.61
C THR A 43 4.33 9.70 -36.63
N GLY A 44 3.12 9.98 -37.11
CA GLY A 44 1.99 10.31 -36.24
C GLY A 44 1.57 9.16 -35.32
N HIS A 45 1.71 7.90 -35.76
CA HIS A 45 1.47 6.75 -34.87
C HIS A 45 2.54 6.64 -33.78
N CYS A 46 3.81 6.81 -34.13
CA CYS A 46 4.93 6.80 -33.19
C CYS A 46 4.76 7.88 -32.11
N GLU A 47 4.42 9.11 -32.51
CA GLU A 47 4.19 10.21 -31.56
C GLU A 47 3.02 9.91 -30.60
N ARG A 48 1.95 9.28 -31.07
CA ARG A 48 0.82 8.88 -30.21
C ARG A 48 1.20 7.77 -29.22
N GLU A 49 2.02 6.81 -29.65
CA GLU A 49 2.54 5.78 -28.75
C GLU A 49 3.46 6.37 -27.67
N CYS A 50 4.27 7.38 -28.02
CA CYS A 50 5.06 8.13 -27.02
C CYS A 50 4.16 8.80 -25.97
N GLU A 51 3.07 9.46 -26.39
CA GLU A 51 2.12 10.10 -25.46
C GLU A 51 1.48 9.08 -24.53
N LYS A 52 1.01 7.96 -25.09
CA LYS A 52 0.39 6.88 -24.34
C LYS A 52 1.36 6.25 -23.33
N TYR A 53 2.61 6.03 -23.72
CA TYR A 53 3.63 5.50 -22.83
C TYR A 53 3.86 6.41 -21.60
N VAL A 54 3.96 7.72 -21.82
CA VAL A 54 4.15 8.69 -20.73
C VAL A 54 2.92 8.76 -19.82
N GLU A 55 1.71 8.72 -20.40
CA GLU A 55 0.46 8.67 -19.63
C GLU A 55 0.37 7.42 -18.75
N GLU A 56 0.66 6.24 -19.30
CA GLU A 56 0.66 4.97 -18.57
C GLU A 56 1.71 4.96 -17.46
N LYS A 57 2.91 5.49 -17.72
CA LYS A 57 3.98 5.63 -16.72
C LYS A 57 3.57 6.53 -15.56
N GLU A 58 2.96 7.68 -15.84
CA GLU A 58 2.45 8.58 -14.80
C GLU A 58 1.31 7.96 -14.00
N LYS A 59 0.40 7.24 -14.68
CA LYS A 59 -0.69 6.51 -14.01
C LYS A 59 -0.14 5.47 -13.04
N TYR A 60 0.84 4.66 -13.48
CA TYR A 60 1.50 3.67 -12.64
C TYR A 60 2.21 4.33 -11.45
N ARG A 61 2.88 5.47 -11.64
CA ARG A 61 3.53 6.22 -10.55
C ARG A 61 2.51 6.64 -9.49
N ARG A 62 1.39 7.23 -9.92
CA ARG A 62 0.30 7.67 -9.02
C ARG A 62 -0.36 6.49 -8.29
N GLU A 63 -0.54 5.37 -8.96
CA GLU A 63 -1.09 4.15 -8.35
C GLU A 63 -0.15 3.63 -7.26
N LYS A 64 1.15 3.56 -7.52
CA LYS A 64 2.16 3.17 -6.54
C LYS A 64 2.28 4.13 -5.36
N GLU A 65 2.10 5.43 -5.59
CA GLU A 65 2.03 6.44 -4.52
C GLU A 65 0.79 6.20 -3.65
N ARG A 66 -0.38 5.95 -4.25
CA ARG A 66 -1.60 5.59 -3.52
C ARG A 66 -1.48 4.28 -2.75
N GLU A 67 -0.81 3.27 -3.31
CA GLU A 67 -0.53 2.02 -2.60
C GLU A 67 0.37 2.25 -1.39
N ARG A 68 1.36 3.14 -1.48
CA ARG A 68 2.22 3.51 -0.33
C ARG A 68 1.46 4.31 0.73
N GLU A 69 0.53 5.17 0.31
CA GLU A 69 -0.35 5.92 1.21
C GLU A 69 -1.37 5.01 1.89
N MET A 70 -2.01 4.09 1.15
CA MET A 70 -2.96 3.13 1.69
C MET A 70 -2.29 1.99 2.48
N GLY A 71 -1.05 1.64 2.14
CA GLY A 71 -0.23 0.67 2.90
C GLY A 71 0.17 1.16 4.29
N GLN A 72 -0.02 2.45 4.60
CA GLN A 72 0.08 3.00 5.97
C GLN A 72 -1.24 2.91 6.75
N ILE A 73 -2.34 2.52 6.11
CA ILE A 73 -3.65 2.21 6.74
C ILE A 73 -3.83 0.68 6.71
N GLY A 74 -2.80 -0.04 7.15
CA GLY A 74 -2.79 -1.50 7.21
C GLY A 74 -1.92 -2.03 8.34
N GLU A 75 -1.56 -1.17 9.30
CA GLU A 75 -0.71 -1.49 10.46
C GLU A 75 -1.42 -1.12 11.78
N ASP A 76 -2.74 -1.26 11.83
CA ASP A 76 -3.48 -1.45 13.09
C ASP A 76 -3.95 -2.92 13.22
N ASP A 77 -3.10 -3.83 12.71
CA ASP A 77 -3.21 -5.27 12.94
C ASP A 77 -1.95 -5.83 13.60
N ASP A 78 -1.20 -4.97 14.31
CA ASP A 78 -0.21 -5.37 15.31
C ASP A 78 -0.87 -5.95 16.60
N ASN A 79 -2.12 -6.43 16.50
CA ASN A 79 -2.77 -7.24 17.52
C ASN A 79 -2.60 -8.75 17.28
N TYR A 80 -1.91 -9.21 16.23
CA TYR A 80 -1.73 -10.65 16.01
C TYR A 80 -0.74 -11.36 16.95
N LYS A 81 -0.13 -10.64 17.90
CA LYS A 81 0.81 -11.23 18.87
C LYS A 81 0.44 -11.03 20.33
N ARG A 82 -0.71 -10.42 20.65
CA ARG A 82 -1.21 -10.50 22.03
C ARG A 82 -1.85 -11.87 22.20
N ARG A 83 -1.15 -12.77 22.90
CA ARG A 83 -1.64 -14.10 23.23
C ARG A 83 -2.93 -13.94 24.05
N ASP A 84 -4.09 -14.00 23.40
CA ASP A 84 -5.38 -13.88 24.06
C ASP A 84 -5.64 -15.16 24.89
N PRO A 85 -5.66 -15.08 26.23
CA PRO A 85 -5.89 -16.24 27.08
C PRO A 85 -7.25 -16.89 26.81
N GLU A 86 -8.23 -16.15 26.26
CA GLU A 86 -9.53 -16.71 25.88
C GLU A 86 -9.44 -17.62 24.66
N ARG A 87 -8.72 -17.18 23.64
CA ARG A 87 -8.51 -17.94 22.41
C ARG A 87 -7.74 -19.23 22.68
N GLU A 88 -6.75 -19.20 23.56
CA GLU A 88 -5.98 -20.39 23.93
C GLU A 88 -6.78 -21.37 24.78
N TYR A 89 -7.63 -20.88 25.69
CA TYR A 89 -8.58 -21.72 26.44
C TYR A 89 -9.57 -22.43 25.51
N SER A 90 -10.14 -21.71 24.55
CA SER A 90 -11.10 -22.29 23.59
C SER A 90 -10.50 -23.46 22.81
N LYS A 91 -9.29 -23.30 22.26
CA LYS A 91 -8.57 -24.37 21.56
C LYS A 91 -8.23 -25.55 22.48
N CYS A 92 -7.88 -25.27 23.73
CA CYS A 92 -7.58 -26.31 24.72
C CYS A 92 -8.82 -27.16 25.02
N ARG A 93 -9.97 -26.50 25.22
CA ARG A 93 -11.25 -27.15 25.45
C ARG A 93 -11.71 -28.00 24.28
N GLU A 94 -11.58 -27.49 23.06
CA GLU A 94 -11.91 -28.22 21.83
C GLU A 94 -11.12 -29.53 21.72
N ARG A 95 -9.80 -29.49 21.93
CA ARG A 95 -8.98 -30.71 21.99
C ARG A 95 -9.38 -31.68 23.10
N CYS A 96 -9.77 -31.18 24.28
CA CYS A 96 -10.26 -32.04 25.35
C CYS A 96 -11.53 -32.80 24.93
N GLN A 97 -12.41 -32.18 24.14
CA GLN A 97 -13.64 -32.80 23.66
C GLN A 97 -13.36 -33.81 22.53
N GLU A 98 -12.39 -33.53 21.66
CA GLU A 98 -11.99 -34.42 20.57
C GLU A 98 -11.19 -35.64 21.06
N GLU A 99 -10.26 -35.45 21.98
CA GLU A 99 -9.30 -36.50 22.38
C GLU A 99 -9.81 -37.40 23.52
N LYS A 100 -10.73 -36.93 24.37
CA LYS A 100 -11.18 -37.68 25.55
C LYS A 100 -12.56 -38.29 25.32
N GLN A 101 -12.66 -39.60 25.46
CA GLN A 101 -13.92 -40.35 25.26
C GLN A 101 -14.77 -40.40 26.54
N GLY A 102 -14.17 -40.22 27.72
CA GLY A 102 -14.86 -40.26 29.00
C GLY A 102 -15.27 -38.88 29.53
N ARG A 103 -16.53 -38.72 29.97
CA ARG A 103 -17.02 -37.46 30.57
C ARG A 103 -16.17 -36.98 31.76
N ARG A 104 -15.68 -37.93 32.58
CA ARG A 104 -14.81 -37.62 33.72
C ARG A 104 -13.43 -37.14 33.29
N GLU A 105 -12.90 -37.69 32.20
CA GLU A 105 -11.60 -37.31 31.64
C GLU A 105 -11.67 -35.97 30.92
N GLN A 106 -12.78 -35.70 30.21
CA GLN A 106 -13.08 -34.39 29.63
C GLN A 106 -13.14 -33.32 30.70
N GLN A 107 -13.88 -33.55 31.79
CA GLN A 107 -13.99 -32.59 32.90
C GLN A 107 -12.63 -32.27 33.54
N LEU A 108 -11.79 -33.29 33.77
CA LEU A 108 -10.44 -33.10 34.29
C LEU A 108 -9.58 -32.29 33.31
N CYS A 109 -9.64 -32.61 32.01
CA CYS A 109 -8.92 -31.89 30.97
C CYS A 109 -9.35 -30.42 30.84
N GLU A 110 -10.66 -30.15 30.82
CA GLU A 110 -11.21 -28.79 30.76
C GLU A 110 -10.83 -27.98 32.01
N SER A 111 -10.78 -28.61 33.20
CA SER A 111 -10.38 -27.95 34.45
C SER A 111 -8.91 -27.51 34.46
N GLU A 112 -8.02 -28.31 33.84
CA GLU A 112 -6.60 -27.95 33.65
C GLU A 112 -6.45 -26.79 32.65
N CYS A 113 -7.24 -26.77 31.57
CA CYS A 113 -7.28 -25.64 30.63
C CYS A 113 -7.72 -24.34 31.33
N GLU A 114 -8.73 -24.43 32.21
CA GLU A 114 -9.24 -23.27 32.95
C GLU A 114 -8.22 -22.73 33.95
N LYS A 115 -7.53 -23.61 34.68
CA LYS A 115 -6.46 -23.23 35.61
C LYS A 115 -5.34 -22.46 34.90
N ARG A 116 -4.89 -22.93 33.73
CA ARG A 116 -3.88 -22.24 32.92
C ARG A 116 -4.32 -20.84 32.47
N ARG A 117 -5.59 -20.69 32.05
CA ARG A 117 -6.18 -19.39 31.70
C ARG A 117 -6.18 -18.42 32.89
N GLN A 118 -6.48 -18.91 34.10
CA GLN A 118 -6.47 -18.09 35.31
C GLN A 118 -5.04 -17.66 35.70
N GLU A 119 -4.06 -18.56 35.59
CA GLU A 119 -2.64 -18.25 35.84
C GLU A 119 -2.10 -17.18 34.88
N GLU A 120 -2.37 -17.33 33.58
CA GLU A 120 -1.96 -16.34 32.56
C GLU A 120 -2.62 -14.97 32.80
N ARG A 121 -3.92 -14.93 33.14
CA ARG A 121 -4.63 -13.70 33.49
C ARG A 121 -4.18 -13.07 34.81
N GLY A 122 -3.75 -13.87 35.77
CA GLY A 122 -3.20 -13.40 37.04
C GLY A 122 -1.84 -12.76 36.87
N HIS A 123 -1.01 -13.31 35.98
CA HIS A 123 0.32 -12.78 35.64
C HIS A 123 0.26 -11.46 34.87
N GLU A 124 -0.78 -11.23 34.05
CA GLU A 124 -0.99 -9.96 33.34
C GLU A 124 -1.50 -8.79 34.22
N ARG A 125 -1.88 -9.06 35.48
CA ARG A 125 -2.47 -8.06 36.40
C ARG A 125 -1.57 -7.67 37.59
N GLY A 126 -0.39 -8.27 37.71
CA GLY A 126 0.62 -7.95 38.74
C GLY A 126 1.76 -7.14 38.15
#